data_AF-A0A246RPN1-F1
#
_entry.id   AF-A0A246RPN1-F1
#
_cell.length_a   1.000
_cell.length_b   1.000
_cell.length_c   1.000
_cell.angle_alpha   90.00
_cell.angle_beta   90.00
_cell.angle_gamma   90.00
#
_symmetry.space_group_name_H-M   'P 1'
#
loop_
_entity.id
_entity.type
_entity.pdbx_description
1 polymer ?
#
loop_
_entity_poly.entity_id
_entity_poly.type
_entity_poly.pdbx_seq_one_letter_code
_entity_poly.pdbx_strand_id
1 'polypeptide(L)'
;MQSSGHEGPRQDDAEVAYLREVTALAESVITAEDPYEAALSIHGVSAHTSIEVDAAGSVHFIWGELTDRVELKPDEHEQARAERVRAAREWLSLDLANREAVARYLGYWVYDVCGYARRAGPRALPRC
;
A
#
# COMPACT_ATOMS: atom_id res chain seq x y z
N MET A 1 -11.03 11.97 -41.20
CA MET A 1 -10.28 11.12 -40.25
C MET A 1 -10.07 11.93 -38.98
N GLN A 2 -10.93 11.77 -37.98
CA GLN A 2 -10.67 12.29 -36.63
C GLN A 2 -10.07 11.13 -35.85
N SER A 3 -8.76 11.22 -35.58
CA SER A 3 -8.07 10.28 -34.71
C SER A 3 -8.31 10.77 -33.29
N SER A 4 -9.21 10.10 -32.56
CA SER A 4 -9.35 10.32 -31.11
C SER A 4 -8.10 9.79 -30.44
N GLY A 5 -7.23 10.70 -29.99
CA GLY A 5 -6.22 10.38 -29.00
C GLY A 5 -6.93 10.05 -27.71
N HIS A 6 -6.93 8.78 -27.31
CA HIS A 6 -7.28 8.40 -25.96
C HIS A 6 -6.12 8.86 -25.07
N GLU A 7 -6.16 10.11 -24.63
CA GLU A 7 -5.30 10.60 -23.57
C GLU A 7 -5.79 9.96 -22.27
N GLY A 8 -5.12 8.88 -21.87
CA GLY A 8 -5.23 8.37 -20.50
C GLY A 8 -4.85 9.48 -19.51
N PRO A 9 -5.31 9.39 -18.25
CA PRO A 9 -4.96 10.38 -17.23
C PRO A 9 -3.43 10.53 -17.16
N ARG A 10 -2.96 11.77 -16.98
CA ARG A 10 -1.54 12.01 -16.70
C ARG A 10 -1.16 11.18 -15.47
N GLN A 11 0.05 10.65 -15.43
CA GLN A 11 0.52 9.78 -14.33
C GLN A 11 0.28 10.40 -12.94
N ASP A 12 0.45 11.71 -12.79
CA ASP A 12 0.15 12.44 -11.55
C ASP A 12 -1.35 12.42 -11.20
N ASP A 13 -2.24 12.51 -12.19
CA ASP A 13 -3.70 12.49 -11.98
C ASP A 13 -4.15 11.08 -11.53
N ALA A 14 -3.54 10.03 -12.10
CA ALA A 14 -3.76 8.64 -11.70
C ALA A 14 -3.27 8.36 -10.27
N GLU A 15 -2.08 8.84 -9.92
CA GLU A 15 -1.55 8.73 -8.56
C GLU A 15 -2.44 9.45 -7.54
N VAL A 16 -2.88 10.67 -7.83
CA VAL A 16 -3.79 11.41 -6.93
C VAL A 16 -5.13 10.71 -6.76
N ALA A 17 -5.70 10.15 -7.83
CA ALA A 17 -6.95 9.39 -7.76
C ALA A 17 -6.78 8.13 -6.89
N TYR A 18 -5.71 7.37 -7.13
CA TYR A 18 -5.38 6.18 -6.37
C TYR A 18 -5.19 6.47 -4.86
N LEU A 19 -4.40 7.50 -4.51
CA LEU A 19 -4.15 7.85 -3.11
C LEU A 19 -5.44 8.26 -2.38
N ARG A 20 -6.38 8.93 -3.08
CA ARG A 20 -7.71 9.25 -2.53
C ARG A 20 -8.54 8.01 -2.29
N GLU A 21 -8.52 7.05 -3.22
CA GLU A 21 -9.24 5.79 -3.07
C GLU A 21 -8.72 4.96 -1.89
N VAL A 22 -7.40 4.80 -1.77
CA VAL A 22 -6.78 4.13 -0.61
C VAL A 22 -7.13 4.85 0.70
N THR A 23 -7.18 6.18 0.70
CA THR A 23 -7.57 6.98 1.88
C THR A 23 -9.00 6.69 2.31
N ALA A 24 -9.96 6.66 1.38
CA ALA A 24 -11.36 6.34 1.70
C ALA A 24 -11.51 4.90 2.24
N LEU A 25 -10.74 3.96 1.69
CA LEU A 25 -10.72 2.59 2.19
C LEU A 25 -10.05 2.48 3.58
N ALA A 26 -8.99 3.25 3.84
CA ALA A 26 -8.35 3.31 5.16
C ALA A 26 -9.30 3.90 6.23
N GLU A 27 -10.13 4.88 5.88
CA GLU A 27 -11.22 5.36 6.74
C GLU A 27 -12.24 4.24 7.05
N SER A 28 -12.56 3.42 6.06
CA SER A 28 -13.44 2.26 6.23
C SER A 28 -12.82 1.21 7.17
N VAL A 29 -11.50 0.98 7.08
CA VAL A 29 -10.77 0.08 7.99
C VAL A 29 -10.89 0.50 9.46
N ILE A 30 -10.81 1.80 9.76
CA ILE A 30 -10.85 2.25 11.17
C ILE A 30 -12.27 2.32 11.75
N THR A 31 -13.30 2.31 10.90
CA THR A 31 -14.71 2.47 11.31
C THR A 31 -15.50 1.16 11.28
N ALA A 32 -15.07 0.17 10.49
CA ALA A 32 -15.73 -1.12 10.40
C ALA A 32 -15.59 -1.95 11.68
N GLU A 33 -16.64 -2.72 12.00
CA GLU A 33 -16.60 -3.72 13.08
C GLU A 33 -15.54 -4.78 12.79
N ASP A 34 -15.52 -5.29 11.55
CA ASP A 34 -14.44 -6.10 11.00
C ASP A 34 -13.71 -5.36 9.86
N PRO A 35 -12.41 -5.01 10.03
CA PRO A 35 -11.64 -4.32 9.00
C PRO A 35 -11.23 -5.20 7.81
N TYR A 36 -11.55 -6.50 7.80
CA TYR A 36 -11.05 -7.44 6.80
C TYR A 36 -11.41 -7.07 5.35
N GLU A 37 -12.69 -6.86 5.06
CA GLU A 37 -13.15 -6.58 3.70
C GLU A 37 -12.58 -5.26 3.14
N ALA A 38 -12.49 -4.22 3.99
CA ALA A 38 -11.89 -2.95 3.59
C ALA A 38 -10.39 -3.10 3.33
N ALA A 39 -9.67 -3.85 4.18
CA ALA A 39 -8.26 -4.17 3.99
C ALA A 39 -8.02 -4.97 2.69
N LEU A 40 -8.86 -5.96 2.42
CA LEU A 40 -8.81 -6.77 1.19
C LEU A 40 -9.08 -5.91 -0.05
N SER A 41 -9.99 -4.94 0.04
CA SER A 41 -10.24 -3.97 -1.02
C SER A 41 -9.00 -3.12 -1.32
N ILE A 42 -8.27 -2.65 -0.29
CA ILE A 42 -7.01 -1.92 -0.49
C ILE A 42 -5.98 -2.80 -1.19
N HIS A 43 -5.85 -4.05 -0.75
CA HIS A 43 -4.96 -5.02 -1.38
C HIS A 43 -5.29 -5.22 -2.87
N GLY A 44 -6.57 -5.42 -3.20
CA GLY A 44 -7.06 -5.64 -4.56
C GLY A 44 -6.85 -4.45 -5.50
N VAL A 45 -7.26 -3.25 -5.09
CA VAL A 45 -7.05 -2.05 -5.93
C VAL A 45 -5.56 -1.78 -6.15
N SER A 46 -4.75 -1.94 -5.11
CA SER A 46 -3.31 -1.70 -5.19
C SER A 46 -2.61 -2.72 -6.10
N ALA A 47 -3.06 -3.98 -6.09
CA ALA A 47 -2.56 -4.98 -7.04
C ALA A 47 -2.79 -4.55 -8.49
N HIS A 48 -4.03 -4.10 -8.79
CA HIS A 48 -4.41 -3.67 -10.14
C HIS A 48 -3.64 -2.44 -10.60
N THR A 49 -3.48 -1.44 -9.72
CA THR A 49 -2.85 -0.15 -10.05
C THR A 49 -1.31 -0.17 -9.98
N SER A 50 -0.70 -1.24 -9.45
CA SER A 50 0.75 -1.35 -9.22
C SER A 50 1.64 -1.17 -10.46
N ILE A 51 1.09 -1.39 -11.66
CA ILE A 51 1.81 -1.20 -12.93
C ILE A 51 1.88 0.27 -13.39
N GLU A 52 1.01 1.13 -12.84
CA GLU A 52 0.84 2.52 -13.27
C GLU A 52 1.24 3.52 -12.18
N VAL A 53 1.11 3.15 -10.91
CA VAL A 53 1.40 4.02 -9.76
C VAL A 53 2.45 3.37 -8.87
N ASP A 54 3.61 4.02 -8.74
CA ASP A 54 4.77 3.52 -7.99
C ASP A 54 4.42 3.15 -6.52
N ALA A 55 3.59 3.96 -5.86
CA ALA A 55 3.17 3.71 -4.49
C ALA A 55 2.33 2.43 -4.35
N ALA A 56 1.55 2.08 -5.38
CA ALA A 56 0.58 1.00 -5.31
C ALA A 56 1.23 -0.38 -5.13
N GLY A 57 2.43 -0.61 -5.66
CA GLY A 57 3.17 -1.85 -5.40
C GLY A 57 3.53 -2.04 -3.91
N SER A 58 3.91 -0.97 -3.22
CA SER A 58 4.23 -1.04 -1.78
C SER A 58 2.96 -1.25 -0.94
N VAL A 59 1.89 -0.53 -1.26
CA VAL A 59 0.59 -0.70 -0.58
C VAL A 59 0.06 -2.11 -0.79
N HIS A 60 0.17 -2.68 -2.00
CA HIS A 60 -0.19 -4.07 -2.28
C HIS A 60 0.53 -5.05 -1.35
N PHE A 61 1.86 -4.92 -1.19
CA PHE A 61 2.62 -5.78 -0.28
C PHE A 61 2.22 -5.64 1.19
N ILE A 62 2.01 -4.40 1.66
CA ILE A 62 1.63 -4.15 3.04
C ILE A 62 0.29 -4.81 3.35
N TRP A 63 -0.72 -4.54 2.53
CA TRP A 63 -2.08 -5.00 2.79
C TRP A 63 -2.26 -6.50 2.53
N GLY A 64 -1.54 -7.07 1.56
CA GLY A 64 -1.48 -8.51 1.35
C GLY A 64 -0.92 -9.25 2.58
N GLU A 65 0.25 -8.82 3.09
CA GLU A 65 0.83 -9.42 4.31
C GLU A 65 -0.12 -9.30 5.52
N LEU A 66 -0.80 -8.15 5.67
CA LEU A 66 -1.72 -7.94 6.79
C LEU A 66 -3.02 -8.77 6.68
N THR A 67 -3.53 -9.02 5.47
CA THR A 67 -4.66 -9.93 5.27
C THR A 67 -4.25 -11.40 5.36
N ASP A 68 -3.08 -11.77 4.83
CA ASP A 68 -2.56 -13.15 4.89
C ASP A 68 -2.38 -13.62 6.34
N ARG A 69 -1.95 -12.73 7.26
CA ARG A 69 -1.87 -13.06 8.69
C ARG A 69 -3.20 -13.51 9.29
N VAL A 70 -4.32 -12.94 8.84
CA VAL A 70 -5.66 -13.36 9.29
C VAL A 70 -5.97 -14.78 8.81
N GLU A 71 -5.63 -15.08 7.56
CA GLU A 71 -5.95 -16.38 6.94
C GLU A 71 -5.01 -17.50 7.41
N LEU A 72 -3.72 -17.20 7.57
CA LEU A 72 -2.66 -18.18 7.82
C LEU A 72 -2.38 -18.38 9.31
N LYS A 73 -2.76 -17.42 10.17
CA LYS A 73 -2.47 -17.44 11.60
C LYS A 73 -3.70 -17.01 12.42
N PRO A 74 -4.73 -17.87 12.49
CA PRO A 74 -5.98 -17.53 13.17
C PRO A 74 -5.80 -17.21 14.66
N ASP A 75 -4.79 -17.76 15.32
CA ASP A 75 -4.46 -17.46 16.72
C ASP A 75 -3.95 -16.02 16.93
N GLU A 76 -3.49 -15.35 15.87
CA GLU A 76 -2.99 -13.96 15.89
C GLU A 76 -4.07 -12.95 15.43
N HIS A 77 -5.34 -13.36 15.29
CA HIS A 77 -6.40 -12.56 14.64
C HIS A 77 -6.57 -11.15 15.23
N GLU A 78 -6.63 -11.01 16.55
CA GLU A 78 -6.76 -9.71 17.21
C GLU A 78 -5.53 -8.83 17.00
N GLN A 79 -4.34 -9.43 16.97
CA GLN A 79 -3.11 -8.70 16.67
C GLN A 79 -3.09 -8.24 15.19
N ALA A 80 -3.49 -9.11 14.26
CA ALA A 80 -3.62 -8.77 12.85
C ALA A 80 -4.69 -7.68 12.64
N ARG A 81 -5.78 -7.70 13.40
CA ARG A 81 -6.78 -6.61 13.42
C ARG A 81 -6.16 -5.29 13.89
N ALA A 82 -5.43 -5.31 15.01
CA ALA A 82 -4.79 -4.13 15.56
C ALA A 82 -3.75 -3.52 14.60
N GLU A 83 -2.93 -4.34 13.94
CA GLU A 83 -1.93 -3.86 12.97
C GLU A 83 -2.59 -3.26 11.71
N ARG A 84 -3.68 -3.84 11.20
CA ARG A 84 -4.46 -3.24 10.09
C ARG A 84 -5.00 -1.86 10.45
N VAL A 85 -5.59 -1.74 11.64
CA VAL A 85 -6.10 -0.45 12.16
C VAL A 85 -4.96 0.55 12.35
N ARG A 86 -3.80 0.10 12.84
CA ARG A 86 -2.61 0.93 13.00
C ARG A 86 -2.09 1.45 11.66
N ALA A 87 -1.92 0.56 10.67
CA ALA A 87 -1.48 0.94 9.34
C ALA A 87 -2.40 1.99 8.71
N ALA A 88 -3.72 1.81 8.82
CA ALA A 88 -4.71 2.78 8.36
C ALA A 88 -4.62 4.13 9.09
N ARG A 89 -4.51 4.13 10.42
CA ARG A 89 -4.38 5.39 11.19
C ARG A 89 -3.11 6.15 10.84
N GLU A 90 -2.00 5.44 10.69
CA GLU A 90 -0.73 6.06 10.28
C GLU A 90 -0.84 6.62 8.86
N TRP A 91 -1.46 5.91 7.91
CA TRP A 91 -1.75 6.42 6.57
C TRP A 91 -2.58 7.71 6.60
N LEU A 92 -3.67 7.72 7.36
CA LEU A 92 -4.58 8.87 7.50
C LEU A 92 -3.92 10.09 8.18
N SER A 93 -2.77 9.91 8.84
CA SER A 93 -1.99 10.99 9.43
C SER A 93 -0.99 11.65 8.47
N LEU A 94 -0.81 11.09 7.27
CA LEU A 94 0.16 11.58 6.29
C LEU A 94 -0.35 12.83 5.58
N ASP A 95 0.58 13.74 5.30
CA ASP A 95 0.41 14.69 4.20
C ASP A 95 0.75 13.97 2.88
N LEU A 96 -0.29 13.56 2.14
CA LEU A 96 -0.13 12.82 0.89
C LEU A 96 0.48 13.66 -0.25
N ALA A 97 0.51 14.99 -0.13
CA ALA A 97 1.25 15.83 -1.08
C ALA A 97 2.76 15.78 -0.83
N ASN A 98 3.18 15.38 0.38
CA ASN A 98 4.58 15.20 0.72
C ASN A 98 5.06 13.80 0.31
N ARG A 99 5.63 13.72 -0.90
CA ARG A 99 6.18 12.47 -1.46
C ARG A 99 7.22 11.79 -0.54
N GLU A 100 8.02 12.55 0.20
CA GLU A 100 8.99 11.98 1.14
C GLU A 100 8.32 11.35 2.37
N ALA A 101 7.25 11.96 2.89
CA ALA A 101 6.46 11.38 3.99
C ALA A 101 5.82 10.05 3.56
N VAL A 102 5.22 10.02 2.37
CA VAL A 102 4.63 8.80 1.79
C VAL A 102 5.70 7.72 1.61
N ALA A 103 6.85 8.06 1.01
CA ALA A 103 7.94 7.10 0.80
C ALA A 103 8.49 6.53 2.12
N ARG A 104 8.63 7.35 3.17
CA ARG A 104 9.07 6.89 4.50
C ARG A 104 8.07 5.93 5.13
N TYR A 105 6.78 6.25 5.07
CA TYR A 105 5.72 5.37 5.56
C TYR A 105 5.77 4.01 4.85
N LEU A 106 5.78 4.02 3.51
CA LEU A 106 5.78 2.80 2.71
C LEU A 106 7.03 1.96 2.97
N GLY A 107 8.20 2.60 3.01
CA GLY A 107 9.45 1.92 3.31
C GLY A 107 9.47 1.28 4.70
N TYR A 108 9.01 1.99 5.72
CA TYR A 108 8.92 1.47 7.08
C TYR A 108 8.00 0.24 7.15
N TRP A 109 6.80 0.34 6.59
CA TRP A 109 5.85 -0.77 6.65
C TRP A 109 6.31 -1.98 5.84
N VAL A 110 6.76 -1.80 4.60
CA VAL A 110 7.22 -2.92 3.75
C VAL A 110 8.41 -3.64 4.38
N TYR A 111 9.44 -2.90 4.80
CA TYR A 111 10.71 -3.53 5.17
C TYR A 111 10.83 -3.83 6.66
N ASP A 112 10.34 -2.94 7.52
CA ASP A 112 10.58 -3.04 8.96
C ASP A 112 9.42 -3.71 9.71
N VAL A 113 8.16 -3.59 9.22
CA VAL A 113 6.98 -4.22 9.84
C VAL A 113 6.56 -5.52 9.15
N CYS A 114 6.45 -5.51 7.82
CA CYS A 114 6.12 -6.69 7.03
C CYS A 114 7.34 -7.60 6.82
N GLY A 115 8.56 -7.06 6.97
CA GLY A 115 9.80 -7.86 6.93
C GLY A 115 10.24 -8.28 5.53
N TYR A 116 9.72 -7.65 4.47
CA TYR A 116 10.21 -7.91 3.12
C TYR A 116 11.69 -7.54 3.00
N ALA A 117 12.44 -8.29 2.19
CA ALA A 117 13.84 -7.98 1.97
C ALA A 117 13.99 -6.69 1.15
N ARG A 118 14.86 -5.78 1.62
CA ARG A 118 15.35 -4.69 0.76
C ARG A 118 16.13 -5.33 -0.39
N ARG A 119 15.88 -4.91 -1.64
CA ARG A 119 16.77 -5.30 -2.74
C ARG A 119 18.18 -4.83 -2.39
N ALA A 120 19.09 -5.78 -2.18
CA ALA A 120 20.50 -5.47 -2.16
C ALA A 120 20.85 -4.97 -3.57
N GLY A 121 21.34 -3.73 -3.69
CA GLY A 121 22.01 -3.30 -4.91
C GLY A 121 23.12 -4.29 -5.27
N PRO A 122 23.62 -4.32 -6.52
CA PRO A 122 24.70 -5.22 -6.89
C PRO A 122 25.83 -5.06 -5.86
N ARG A 123 26.14 -6.14 -5.13
CA ARG A 123 27.30 -6.20 -4.25
C ARG A 123 28.47 -5.71 -5.09
N ALA A 124 29.07 -4.58 -4.72
CA ALA A 124 30.37 -4.22 -5.24
C ALA A 124 31.29 -5.41 -4.92
N LEU A 125 31.63 -6.18 -5.95
CA LEU A 125 32.58 -7.28 -5.81
C LEU A 125 33.88 -6.66 -5.28
N PRO A 126 34.53 -7.28 -4.28
CA PRO A 126 35.84 -6.81 -3.84
C PRO A 126 36.76 -6.85 -5.06
N ARG A 127 37.41 -5.72 -5.34
CA ARG A 127 38.50 -5.68 -6.30
C ARG A 127 39.63 -6.53 -5.72
N CYS A 128 39.89 -7.68 -6.34
CA CYS A 128 41.13 -8.43 -6.14
C CYS A 128 42.32 -7.62 -6.66
#